data_AF-A0AAF0BTR8-F1
#
_entry.id   AF-A0AAF0BTR8-F1
#
_cell.length_a   1.000
_cell.length_b   1.000
_cell.length_c   1.000
_cell.angle_alpha   90.00
_cell.angle_beta   90.00
_cell.angle_gamma   90.00
#
_symmetry.space_group_name_H-M   'P 1'
#
loop_
_entity.id
_entity.type
_entity.pdbx_description
1 polymer ?
#
loop_
_entity_poly.entity_id
_entity_poly.type
_entity_poly.pdbx_seq_one_letter_code
_entity_poly.pdbx_strand_id
1 'polypeptide(L)'
;MPDAPRPDATPSAPQPAGWYPDPDGEGLRWWDGTTWTVHEQPAPSGMSCLVCDHGDFDRAQYMLNTQGMTLLGWDGFNRQATCLVCRRCGFIHWFAPAPPR
;
A
#
# COMPACT_ATOMS: atom_id res chain seq x y z
N MET A 1 28.86 20.17 -22.71
CA MET A 1 28.14 18.90 -22.52
C MET A 1 26.76 19.07 -23.12
N PRO A 2 26.31 18.25 -24.09
CA PRO A 2 24.93 18.33 -24.57
C PRO A 2 23.96 17.84 -23.49
N ASP A 3 22.82 18.51 -23.38
CA ASP A 3 21.70 18.18 -22.50
C ASP A 3 21.31 16.69 -22.62
N ALA A 4 21.14 16.03 -21.48
CA ALA A 4 20.64 14.66 -21.44
C ALA A 4 19.16 14.62 -21.91
N PRO A 5 18.77 13.67 -22.76
CA PRO A 5 17.36 13.52 -23.14
C PRO A 5 16.51 13.20 -21.90
N ARG A 6 15.36 13.86 -21.76
CA ARG A 6 14.34 13.54 -20.74
C ARG A 6 13.95 12.07 -20.91
N PRO A 7 13.74 11.30 -19.83
CA PRO A 7 13.27 9.92 -19.97
C PRO A 7 11.96 9.94 -20.75
N ASP A 8 12.01 9.35 -21.94
CA ASP A 8 10.89 9.15 -22.81
C ASP A 8 9.74 8.52 -22.03
N ALA A 9 8.56 9.13 -22.12
CA ALA A 9 7.32 8.51 -21.67
C ALA A 9 7.22 7.15 -22.37
N THR A 10 7.39 6.08 -21.59
CA THR A 10 7.18 4.71 -22.07
C THR A 10 5.78 4.66 -22.69
N PRO A 11 5.60 4.09 -23.91
CA PRO A 11 4.27 3.96 -24.48
C PRO A 11 3.40 3.17 -23.51
N SER A 12 2.42 3.84 -22.91
CA SER A 12 1.46 3.20 -22.00
C SER A 12 0.63 2.23 -22.82
N ALA A 13 0.72 0.94 -22.48
CA ALA A 13 -0.19 -0.07 -23.00
C ALA A 13 -1.66 0.40 -22.86
N PRO A 14 -2.58 -0.03 -23.75
CA PRO A 14 -3.98 0.37 -23.65
C PRO A 14 -4.52 0.03 -22.26
N GLN A 15 -5.00 1.06 -21.55
CA GLN A 15 -5.52 0.90 -20.21
C GLN A 15 -6.83 0.07 -20.25
N PRO A 16 -6.89 -1.08 -19.57
CA PRO A 16 -8.09 -1.92 -19.56
C PRO A 16 -9.24 -1.22 -18.83
N ALA A 17 -10.47 -1.65 -19.09
CA ALA A 17 -11.63 -1.16 -18.35
C ALA A 17 -11.49 -1.44 -16.85
N GLY A 18 -11.75 -0.44 -16.01
CA GLY A 18 -11.52 -0.53 -14.57
C GLY A 18 -11.71 0.79 -13.82
N TRP A 19 -11.56 0.72 -12.50
CA TRP A 19 -11.54 1.88 -11.61
C TRP A 19 -10.13 2.47 -11.54
N TYR A 20 -10.01 3.78 -11.74
CA TYR A 20 -8.74 4.50 -11.72
C TYR A 20 -8.90 5.82 -10.97
N PRO A 21 -7.81 6.45 -10.49
CA PRO A 21 -7.86 7.78 -9.88
C PRO A 21 -8.57 8.77 -10.79
N ASP A 22 -9.57 9.46 -10.26
CA ASP A 22 -10.31 10.48 -11.00
C ASP A 22 -9.37 11.67 -11.28
N PRO A 23 -9.11 12.06 -12.54
CA PRO A 23 -8.29 13.23 -12.84
C PRO A 23 -8.93 14.54 -12.38
N ASP A 24 -10.26 14.57 -12.21
CA ASP A 24 -11.02 15.78 -11.89
C ASP A 24 -11.42 15.84 -10.40
N GLY A 25 -11.08 14.83 -9.58
CA GLY A 25 -11.54 14.70 -8.20
C GLY A 25 -10.63 13.86 -7.29
N GLU A 26 -11.02 13.67 -6.03
CA GLU A 26 -10.25 12.85 -5.05
C GLU A 26 -10.69 11.37 -5.02
N GLY A 27 -11.51 10.95 -5.97
CA GLY A 27 -12.14 9.62 -5.99
C GLY A 27 -11.52 8.65 -6.99
N LEU A 28 -12.26 7.56 -7.21
CA LEU A 28 -12.05 6.66 -8.34
C LEU A 28 -13.14 6.88 -9.37
N ARG A 29 -12.77 6.84 -10.65
CA ARG A 29 -13.70 6.91 -11.77
C ARG A 29 -13.58 5.69 -12.65
N TRP A 30 -14.68 5.25 -13.24
CA TRP A 30 -14.68 4.08 -14.12
C TRP A 30 -14.28 4.47 -15.54
N TRP A 31 -13.19 3.86 -16.03
CA TRP A 31 -12.77 3.86 -17.43
C TRP A 31 -13.34 2.64 -18.14
N ASP A 32 -14.01 2.81 -19.28
CA ASP A 32 -14.59 1.70 -20.03
C ASP A 32 -13.64 1.05 -21.06
N GLY A 33 -12.41 1.56 -21.17
CA GLY A 33 -11.44 1.17 -22.20
C GLY A 33 -11.25 2.23 -23.28
N THR A 34 -12.20 3.17 -23.40
CA THR A 34 -12.18 4.23 -24.41
C THR A 34 -12.49 5.63 -23.87
N THR A 35 -13.34 5.73 -22.83
CA THR A 35 -13.67 7.00 -22.18
C THR A 35 -13.96 6.84 -20.68
N TRP A 36 -13.87 7.95 -19.95
CA TRP A 36 -14.31 8.03 -18.56
C TRP A 36 -15.83 8.08 -18.51
N THR A 37 -16.44 7.18 -17.74
CA THR A 37 -17.90 7.16 -17.53
C THR A 37 -18.30 8.09 -16.38
N VAL A 38 -19.59 8.22 -16.12
CA VAL A 38 -20.13 9.02 -14.99
C VAL A 38 -20.07 8.28 -13.65
N HIS A 39 -19.57 7.04 -13.62
CA HIS A 39 -19.50 6.28 -12.38
C HIS A 39 -18.26 6.71 -11.59
N GLU A 40 -18.52 7.18 -10.38
CA GLU A 40 -17.52 7.65 -9.43
C GLU A 40 -17.69 6.88 -8.11
N GLN A 41 -16.57 6.66 -7.43
CA GLN A 41 -16.53 6.09 -6.09
C GLN A 41 -15.63 6.95 -5.21
N PRO A 42 -15.95 7.08 -3.91
CA PRO A 42 -15.01 7.69 -2.98
C PRO A 42 -13.71 6.89 -3.00
N ALA A 43 -12.58 7.60 -2.93
CA ALA A 43 -11.31 6.91 -2.77
C ALA A 43 -11.36 6.04 -1.50
N PRO A 44 -10.66 4.89 -1.52
CA PRO A 44 -10.52 4.10 -0.30
C PRO A 44 -9.92 5.00 0.79
N SER A 45 -10.65 5.14 1.89
CA SER A 45 -10.17 5.88 3.04
C SER A 45 -8.90 5.20 3.54
N GLY A 46 -7.82 5.98 3.61
CA GLY A 46 -6.59 5.53 4.25
C GLY A 46 -6.88 5.04 5.67
N MET A 47 -6.03 4.14 6.17
CA MET A 47 -6.13 3.71 7.56
C MET A 47 -5.95 4.90 8.50
N SER A 48 -6.82 5.05 9.50
CA SER A 48 -6.62 5.99 10.60
C SER A 48 -6.29 5.27 11.90
N CYS A 49 -5.67 6.00 12.83
CA CYS A 49 -5.29 5.44 14.11
C CYS A 49 -6.54 5.16 14.96
N LEU A 50 -6.72 3.91 15.42
CA LEU A 50 -7.88 3.51 16.23
C LEU A 50 -7.98 4.24 17.59
N VAL A 51 -6.90 4.91 18.01
CA VAL A 51 -6.82 5.63 19.28
C VAL A 51 -6.98 7.14 19.12
N CYS A 52 -6.44 7.75 18.05
CA CYS A 52 -6.35 9.21 17.93
C CYS A 52 -6.73 9.76 16.56
N ASP A 53 -7.24 8.91 15.66
CA ASP A 53 -7.68 9.23 14.29
C ASP A 53 -6.60 9.85 13.37
N HIS A 54 -5.34 9.83 13.78
CA HIS A 54 -4.24 10.33 12.97
C HIS A 54 -3.92 9.39 11.80
N GLY A 55 -3.57 9.96 10.64
CA GLY A 55 -3.33 9.25 9.38
C GLY A 55 -1.86 8.96 9.06
N ASP A 56 -0.90 9.45 9.84
CA ASP A 56 0.53 9.22 9.57
C ASP A 56 1.11 8.10 10.44
N PHE A 57 1.82 7.18 9.80
CA PHE A 57 2.39 5.99 10.43
C PHE A 57 3.82 5.70 9.96
N ASP A 58 4.63 5.19 10.88
CA ASP A 58 5.89 4.51 10.55
C ASP A 58 5.64 3.02 10.33
N ARG A 59 6.13 2.48 9.21
CA ARG A 59 6.10 1.05 8.95
C ARG A 59 7.30 0.37 9.59
N ALA A 60 7.02 -0.57 10.49
CA ALA A 60 8.03 -1.41 11.11
C ALA A 60 7.73 -2.88 10.86
N GLN A 61 8.77 -3.68 10.71
CA GLN A 61 8.69 -5.13 10.75
C GLN A 61 9.31 -5.57 12.07
N TYR A 62 8.48 -5.88 13.06
CA TYR A 62 8.98 -6.47 14.29
C TYR A 62 9.13 -7.97 14.07
N MET A 63 10.35 -8.49 14.22
CA MET A 63 10.53 -9.92 14.35
C MET A 63 9.86 -10.35 15.66
N LEU A 64 8.81 -11.16 15.53
CA LEU A 64 8.23 -11.88 16.66
C LEU A 64 9.18 -13.06 16.93
N ASN A 65 10.20 -12.75 17.70
CA ASN A 65 11.33 -13.65 17.92
C ASN A 65 10.88 -14.92 18.66
N THR A 66 11.35 -16.06 18.18
CA THR A 66 12.08 -16.98 19.06
C THR A 66 13.48 -17.11 18.47
N GLN A 67 14.42 -16.25 18.87
CA GLN A 67 15.83 -16.30 18.39
C GLN A 67 16.45 -17.71 18.52
N GLY A 68 15.94 -18.55 19.43
CA GLY A 68 16.37 -19.94 19.62
C GLY A 68 15.93 -20.94 18.54
N MET A 69 14.93 -20.64 17.71
CA MET A 69 14.49 -21.55 16.63
C MET A 69 15.25 -21.35 15.31
N THR A 70 15.82 -20.17 15.06
CA THR A 70 16.71 -19.92 13.91
C THR A 70 18.03 -20.68 14.05
N LEU A 71 18.55 -20.86 15.26
CA LEU A 71 19.76 -21.66 15.52
C LEU A 71 19.57 -23.17 15.28
N LEU A 72 18.33 -23.66 15.28
CA LEU A 72 17.98 -25.08 15.04
C LEU A 72 17.56 -25.36 13.58
N GLY A 73 17.71 -24.40 12.67
CA GLY A 73 17.49 -24.57 11.23
C GLY A 73 16.02 -24.63 10.80
N TRP A 74 15.09 -24.14 11.62
CA TRP A 74 13.65 -24.14 11.32
C TRP A 74 13.16 -22.74 10.94
N ASP A 75 13.65 -22.24 9.80
CA ASP A 75 13.33 -20.89 9.28
C ASP A 75 11.86 -20.72 8.86
N GLY A 76 11.10 -21.81 8.75
CA GLY A 76 9.67 -21.80 8.43
C GLY A 76 8.75 -21.19 9.51
N PHE A 77 9.28 -20.91 10.70
CA PHE A 77 8.51 -20.40 11.84
C PHE A 77 8.70 -18.89 12.11
N ASN A 78 9.57 -18.20 11.36
CA ASN A 78 9.79 -16.75 11.50
C ASN A 78 8.78 -15.96 10.66
N ARG A 79 7.52 -15.94 11.07
CA ARG A 79 6.50 -15.10 10.42
C ARG A 79 6.64 -13.65 10.91
N GLN A 80 7.13 -12.80 10.03
CA GLN A 80 7.19 -11.35 10.27
C GLN A 80 5.78 -10.77 10.24
N ALA A 81 5.38 -10.10 11.32
CA ALA A 81 4.16 -9.30 11.33
C ALA A 81 4.50 -7.89 10.82
N THR A 82 3.71 -7.39 9.87
CA THR A 82 3.82 -5.98 9.48
C THR A 82 3.14 -5.14 10.56
N CYS A 83 3.78 -4.06 10.97
CA CYS A 83 3.23 -3.14 11.96
C CYS A 83 3.24 -1.71 11.42
N LEU A 84 2.21 -0.95 11.77
CA LEU A 84 2.16 0.48 11.55
C LEU A 84 2.10 1.17 12.92
N VAL A 85 3.06 2.05 13.19
CA VAL A 85 3.17 2.80 14.45
C VAL A 85 2.71 4.22 14.19
N CYS A 86 1.66 4.65 14.90
CA CYS A 86 1.13 6.01 14.74
C CYS A 86 2.15 7.07 15.19
N ARG A 87 2.48 8.03 14.33
CA ARG A 87 3.45 9.10 14.65
C ARG A 87 2.96 10.10 15.69
N ARG A 88 1.65 10.15 15.96
CA ARG A 88 1.05 11.08 16.92
C ARG A 88 0.98 10.52 18.33
N CYS A 89 0.52 9.27 18.50
CA CYS A 89 0.30 8.68 19.83
C CYS A 89 1.14 7.43 20.12
N GLY A 90 1.90 6.92 19.15
CA GLY A 90 2.73 5.72 19.31
C GLY A 90 1.96 4.39 19.32
N PHE A 91 0.64 4.40 19.11
CA PHE A 91 -0.15 3.17 19.06
C PHE A 91 0.27 2.28 17.88
N ILE A 92 0.36 0.97 18.11
CA ILE A 92 0.85 -0.01 17.14
C ILE A 92 -0.31 -0.83 16.58
N HIS A 93 -0.53 -0.74 15.27
CA HIS A 93 -1.45 -1.57 14.52
C HIS A 93 -0.71 -2.81 14.00
N TRP A 94 -1.16 -3.99 14.43
CA TRP A 94 -0.56 -5.27 14.07
C TRP A 94 -1.31 -5.92 12.91
N PHE A 95 -0.58 -6.31 11.87
CA PHE A 95 -1.14 -6.99 10.69
C PHE A 95 -0.57 -8.40 10.58
N ALA A 96 -1.46 -9.39 10.64
CA ALA A 96 -1.12 -10.77 10.33
C ALA A 96 -0.75 -10.89 8.83
N PRO A 97 0.17 -11.80 8.47
CA PRO A 97 0.42 -12.14 7.07
C PRO A 97 -0.87 -12.59 6.38
N ALA A 98 -1.06 -12.19 5.12
CA ALA A 98 -2.19 -12.67 4.35
C ALA A 98 -2.17 -14.21 4.22
N PRO A 99 -3.32 -14.90 4.30
CA PRO A 99 -3.37 -16.33 4.02
C PRO A 99 -2.94 -16.61 2.57
N PRO A 100 -2.35 -17.79 2.29
CA PRO A 100 -2.07 -18.20 0.91
C PRO A 100 -3.37 -18.20 0.10
N ARG A 101 -3.29 -17.76 -1.16
CA ARG A 101 -4.41 -17.79 -2.11
C ARG A 101 -4.61 -19.20 -2.68
#